data_AF-A0A0K0PWL3-F1
#
_entry.id   AF-A0A0K0PWL3-F1
#
_cell.length_a   1.000
_cell.length_b   1.000
_cell.length_c   1.000
_cell.angle_alpha   90.00
_cell.angle_beta   90.00
_cell.angle_gamma   90.00
#
_symmetry.space_group_name_H-M   'P 1'
#
loop_
_entity.id
_entity.type
_entity.pdbx_description
1 polymer ?
#
loop_
_entity_poly.entity_id
_entity_poly.type
_entity_poly.pdbx_seq_one_letter_code
_entity_poly.pdbx_strand_id
1 'polypeptide(L)' 'EMPALHSLEHLSADIIRNYSDHIVDFSPMGCQTGFYVSLINHNDYEDLLSILEKTFTDVTKATAVPACNEVQ' A
#
# COMPACT_ATOMS: atom_id res chain seq x y z
N GLU A 1 -7.21 14.20 3.48
CA GLU A 1 -7.23 15.04 2.26
C GLU A 1 -6.77 14.20 1.07
N MET A 2 -7.31 14.44 -0.13
CA MET A 2 -7.01 13.62 -1.32
C MET A 2 -5.52 13.53 -1.67
N PRO A 3 -4.69 14.58 -1.58
CA PRO A 3 -3.26 14.47 -1.87
C PRO A 3 -2.53 13.45 -0.98
N ALA A 4 -2.85 13.44 0.32
CA ALA A 4 -2.26 12.50 1.27
C ALA A 4 -2.75 11.06 1.02
N LEU A 5 -4.06 10.89 0.75
CA LEU A 5 -4.66 9.58 0.46
C LEU A 5 -4.04 8.96 -0.80
N HIS A 6 -3.96 9.72 -1.89
CA HIS A 6 -3.44 9.27 -3.17
C HIS A 6 -1.92 9.01 -3.12
N SER A 7 -1.16 9.85 -2.40
CA SER A 7 0.27 9.61 -2.20
C SER A 7 0.52 8.31 -1.40
N LEU A 8 -0.31 8.06 -0.39
CA LEU A 8 -0.21 6.85 0.43
C LEU A 8 -0.62 5.59 -0.35
N GLU A 9 -1.58 5.69 -1.28
CA GLU A 9 -1.90 4.62 -2.23
C GLU A 9 -0.67 4.24 -3.05
N HIS A 10 -0.05 5.20 -3.74
CA HIS A 10 1.13 4.96 -4.58
C HIS A 10 2.29 4.35 -3.78
N LEU A 11 2.62 4.93 -2.62
CA LEU A 11 3.68 4.41 -1.75
C LEU A 11 3.38 2.99 -1.28
N SER A 12 2.17 2.74 -0.78
CA SER A 12 1.82 1.44 -0.21
C SER A 12 1.72 0.37 -1.30
N ALA A 13 1.12 0.69 -2.45
CA ALA A 13 0.96 -0.25 -3.57
C ALA A 13 2.31 -0.66 -4.19
N ASP A 14 3.28 0.25 -4.25
CA ASP A 14 4.64 -0.06 -4.71
C ASP A 14 5.40 -0.90 -3.67
N ILE A 15 5.41 -0.46 -2.40
CA ILE A 15 6.23 -1.06 -1.35
C ILE A 15 5.70 -2.42 -0.89
N ILE A 16 4.39 -2.60 -0.73
CA ILE A 16 3.79 -3.82 -0.16
C ILE A 16 4.14 -5.08 -0.95
N ARG A 17 4.35 -4.93 -2.27
CA ARG A 17 4.72 -6.02 -3.19
C ARG A 17 6.15 -6.51 -3.02
N ASN A 18 7.01 -5.77 -2.31
CA ASN A 18 8.33 -6.26 -1.89
C ASN A 18 8.24 -7.32 -0.79
N TYR A 19 7.11 -7.37 -0.07
CA TYR A 19 6.91 -8.23 1.10
C TYR A 19 6.00 -9.43 0.84
N SER A 20 5.24 -9.42 -0.25
CA SER A 20 4.40 -10.53 -0.66
C SER A 20 4.04 -10.44 -2.15
N ASP A 21 4.15 -11.58 -2.84
CA ASP A 21 3.68 -11.78 -4.22
C ASP A 21 2.19 -12.14 -4.29
N HIS A 22 1.52 -12.31 -3.15
CA HIS A 22 0.09 -12.58 -3.05
C HIS A 22 -0.79 -11.33 -3.18
N ILE A 23 -0.21 -10.12 -3.18
CA ILE A 23 -0.96 -8.86 -3.25
C ILE A 23 -1.59 -8.69 -4.63
N VAL A 24 -2.93 -8.72 -4.67
CA VAL A 24 -3.70 -8.40 -5.87
C VAL A 24 -3.83 -6.88 -6.00
N ASP A 25 -4.29 -6.23 -4.94
CA ASP A 25 -4.65 -4.81 -4.99
C ASP A 25 -4.51 -4.11 -3.62
N PHE A 26 -4.25 -2.80 -3.66
CA PHE A 26 -4.27 -1.90 -2.51
C PHE A 26 -4.91 -0.57 -2.93
N SER A 27 -6.19 -0.37 -2.58
CA SER A 27 -7.01 0.74 -3.09
C SER A 27 -7.62 1.60 -1.98
N PRO A 28 -7.72 2.92 -2.15
CA PRO A 28 -8.35 3.81 -1.18
C PRO A 28 -9.86 3.63 -1.14
N MET A 29 -10.45 3.76 0.05
CA MET A 29 -11.90 3.83 0.21
C MET A 29 -12.43 5.20 -0.22
N GLY A 30 -13.59 5.22 -0.88
CA GLY A 30 -14.24 6.48 -1.29
C GLY A 30 -14.67 7.39 -0.12
N CYS A 31 -14.87 6.84 1.07
CA CYS A 31 -15.12 7.61 2.29
C CYS A 31 -13.85 8.24 2.89
N GLN A 32 -12.67 7.96 2.32
CA GLN A 32 -11.38 8.53 2.70
C GLN A 32 -10.91 8.21 4.12
N THR A 33 -11.40 7.11 4.72
CA THR A 33 -11.03 6.70 6.08
C THR A 33 -10.13 5.46 6.14
N GLY A 34 -9.79 4.86 5.00
CA GLY A 34 -9.01 3.64 4.95
C GLY A 34 -8.76 3.13 3.53
N PHE A 35 -8.22 1.91 3.47
CA PHE A 35 -7.86 1.21 2.24
C PHE A 35 -8.40 -0.22 2.29
N TYR A 36 -8.68 -0.79 1.12
CA TYR A 36 -8.89 -2.22 0.96
C TYR A 36 -7.59 -2.83 0.45
N VAL A 37 -7.19 -3.97 1.03
CA VAL A 37 -6.12 -4.83 0.52
C VAL A 37 -6.73 -6.16 0.12
N SER A 38 -6.42 -6.62 -1.09
CA SER A 38 -6.87 -7.91 -1.61
C SER A 38 -5.67 -8.82 -1.86
N LEU A 39 -5.76 -10.06 -1.38
CA LEU A 39 -4.72 -11.08 -1.54
C LEU A 39 -5.30 -12.32 -2.22
N ILE A 40 -4.46 -13.03 -2.98
CA ILE A 40 -4.83 -14.30 -3.63
C ILE A 40 -4.11 -15.47 -2.98
N ASN A 41 -4.87 -16.53 -2.66
CA ASN A 41 -4.36 -17.77 -2.06
C ASN A 41 -3.56 -17.56 -0.75
N HIS A 42 -3.93 -16.55 0.03
CA HIS A 42 -3.32 -16.23 1.31
C HIS A 42 -4.42 -16.03 2.37
N ASN A 43 -4.28 -16.68 3.52
CA ASN A 43 -5.28 -16.67 4.60
C ASN A 43 -4.68 -16.54 6.00
N ASP A 44 -3.41 -16.13 6.11
CA ASP A 44 -2.73 -15.93 7.39
C ASP A 44 -2.84 -14.47 7.82
N TYR A 45 -3.57 -14.23 8.90
CA TYR A 45 -3.79 -12.87 9.41
C TYR A 45 -2.53 -12.25 10.02
N GLU A 46 -1.72 -13.02 10.75
CA GLU A 46 -0.54 -12.51 11.44
C GLU A 46 0.58 -12.17 10.45
N ASP A 47 0.70 -12.97 9.38
CA ASP A 47 1.59 -12.65 8.27
C ASP A 47 1.16 -11.36 7.54
N LEU A 48 -0.15 -11.18 7.30
CA LEU A 48 -0.68 -9.93 6.72
C LEU A 48 -0.35 -8.71 7.60
N LEU A 49 -0.52 -8.82 8.93
CA LEU A 49 -0.13 -7.75 9.86
C LEU A 49 1.37 -7.43 9.75
N SER A 50 2.22 -8.47 9.67
CA SER A 50 3.66 -8.31 9.51
C SER A 50 4.04 -7.64 8.18
N ILE A 51 3.35 -7.98 7.10
CA ILE A 51 3.52 -7.34 5.78
C ILE A 51 3.15 -5.85 5.86
N LEU A 52 2.01 -5.52 6.47
CA LEU A 52 1.55 -4.14 6.63
C LEU A 52 2.50 -3.32 7.51
N GLU A 53 2.98 -3.87 8.63
CA GLU A 53 3.94 -3.20 9.50
C GLU A 53 5.23 -2.85 8.76
N LYS A 54 5.81 -3.81 8.03
CA LYS A 54 7.02 -3.57 7.22
C LYS A 54 6.77 -2.53 6.13
N THR A 55 5.64 -2.63 5.44
CA THR A 55 5.22 -1.67 4.41
C THR A 55 5.17 -0.26 4.98
N PHE A 56 4.41 -0.02 6.05
CA PHE A 56 4.28 1.32 6.62
C PHE A 56 5.55 1.82 7.28
N THR A 57 6.39 0.93 7.82
CA THR A 57 7.72 1.29 8.31
C THR A 57 8.57 1.88 7.18
N ASP A 58 8.55 1.29 5.99
CA ASP A 58 9.31 1.81 4.85
C ASP A 58 8.66 3.03 4.20
N VAL A 59 7.32 3.14 4.22
CA VAL A 59 6.63 4.38 3.85
C VAL A 59 7.16 5.56 4.68
N THR A 60 7.42 5.39 5.98
CA THR A 60 7.98 6.49 6.81
C THR A 60 9.40 6.89 6.44
N LYS A 61 10.14 6.02 5.73
CA LYS A 61 11.51 6.28 5.27
C LYS A 61 11.56 6.80 3.83
N ALA A 62 10.43 6.77 3.10
CA ALA A 62 10.38 7.18 1.71
C ALA A 62 10.70 8.67 1.54
N THR A 63 11.55 9.00 0.58
CA THR A 63 11.95 10.38 0.29
C THR A 63 11.17 11.00 -0.87
N ALA A 64 10.38 10.21 -1.60
CA ALA A 64 9.55 10.62 -2.72
C ALA A 64 8.38 9.64 -2.93
N VAL A 65 7.31 10.11 -3.57
CA VAL A 65 6.18 9.26 -3.97
C VAL A 65 6.51 8.62 -5.33
N PRO A 66 6.43 7.28 -5.46
CA PRO A 66 6.73 6.59 -6.72
C PRO A 66 5.72 6.97 -7.80
N ALA A 67 6.19 7.01 -9.05
CA ALA A 67 5.37 7.32 -10.22
C ALA A 67 4.61 8.67 -10.15
N CYS A 68 5.06 9.63 -9.34
CA CYS A 68 4.43 10.96 -9.24
C CYS A 68 4.89 11.87 -10.39
N ASN A 69 4.40 11.63 -11.61
CA ASN A 69 4.70 12.41 -12.82
C ASN A 69 3.53 12.36 -13.82
N GLU A 70 3.62 13.04 -14.96
CA GLU A 70 2.50 13.11 -15.92
C GLU A 70 2.33 11.86 -16.80
N VAL A 71 3.29 10.93 -16.79
CA VAL A 71 3.27 9.72 -17.64
C VAL A 71 2.55 8.56 -16.96
N GLN A 72 2.58 8.51 -15.63
CA GLN A 72 2.11 7.41 -14.80
C GLN A 72 1.12 7.93 -13.76
#